data_AF-A0A453P5H0-F1
#
_entry.id   AF-A0A453P5H0-F1
#
_cell.length_a   1.000
_cell.length_b   1.000
_cell.length_c   1.000
_cell.angle_alpha   90.00
_cell.angle_beta   90.00
_cell.angle_gamma   90.00
#
_symmetry.space_group_name_H-M   'P 1'
#
loop_
_entity.id
_entity.type
_entity.pdbx_description
1 polymer ?
#
loop_
_entity_poly.entity_id
_entity_poly.type
_entity_poly.pdbx_seq_one_letter_code
_entity_poly.pdbx_strand_id
1 'polypeptide(L)'
;TKFTIMFRCIFSSHVWSCQGWGLTVTLGVPKAKPEVSAHYGLLLSGRTLKGSLFGGWRPKSDIPLLVEKYANKEIQVDGLVTHDMPFSDINKALELMLQNRCLRCVIHMPKRQD
;
A
#
# COMPACT_ATOMS: atom_id res chain seq x y z
N THR A 1 -5.41 10.58 14.52
CA THR A 1 -6.83 10.23 14.76
C THR A 1 -7.56 9.75 13.51
N LYS A 2 -7.58 10.49 12.38
CA LYS A 2 -8.31 10.05 11.16
C LYS A 2 -7.84 8.68 10.60
N PHE A 3 -6.53 8.41 10.57
CA PHE A 3 -6.00 7.10 10.14
C PHE A 3 -6.36 5.95 11.11
N THR A 4 -6.28 6.17 12.42
CA THR A 4 -6.63 5.16 13.43
C THR A 4 -8.11 4.78 13.37
N ILE A 5 -8.99 5.78 13.16
CA ILE A 5 -10.43 5.57 12.98
C ILE A 5 -10.71 4.82 11.67
N MET A 6 -10.01 5.17 10.59
CA MET A 6 -10.13 4.48 9.29
C MET A 6 -9.68 3.02 9.39
N PHE A 7 -8.57 2.72 10.08
CA PHE A 7 -8.15 1.34 10.35
C PHE A 7 -9.19 0.55 11.15
N ARG A 8 -9.79 1.15 12.19
CA ARG A 8 -10.84 0.52 12.98
C ARG A 8 -12.13 0.27 12.17
N CYS A 9 -12.49 1.17 11.26
CA CYS A 9 -13.62 1.01 10.34
C CYS A 9 -13.38 -0.07 9.28
N ILE A 10 -12.20 -0.09 8.64
CA ILE A 10 -11.85 -1.09 7.60
C ILE A 10 -11.79 -2.49 8.22
N PHE A 11 -11.20 -2.60 9.41
CA PHE A 11 -11.15 -3.86 10.14
C PHE A 11 -12.56 -4.35 10.53
N SER A 12 -13.49 -3.46 10.84
CA SER A 12 -14.86 -3.84 11.20
C SER A 12 -15.72 -4.22 10.00
N SER A 13 -15.50 -3.62 8.81
CA SER A 13 -16.36 -3.81 7.64
C SER A 13 -15.97 -5.01 6.76
N HIS A 14 -14.67 -5.29 6.58
CA HIS A 14 -14.22 -6.42 5.77
C HIS A 14 -14.16 -7.75 6.54
N VAL A 15 -14.10 -7.71 7.87
CA VAL A 15 -14.14 -8.91 8.74
C VAL A 15 -15.56 -9.46 8.90
N TRP A 16 -16.57 -8.89 8.24
CA TRP A 16 -17.95 -9.34 8.41
C TRP A 16 -18.50 -10.20 7.27
N SER A 17 -17.85 -10.25 6.10
CA SER A 17 -18.41 -10.92 4.92
C SER A 17 -18.15 -12.44 4.84
N CYS A 18 -17.19 -13.00 5.57
CA CYS A 18 -16.89 -14.44 5.55
C CYS A 18 -16.99 -15.04 6.96
N GLN A 19 -18.09 -15.74 7.25
CA GLN A 19 -18.21 -16.58 8.44
C GLN A 19 -17.40 -17.87 8.24
N GLY A 20 -16.59 -18.25 9.24
CA GLY A 20 -15.82 -19.51 9.23
C GLY A 20 -14.31 -19.35 9.00
N TRP A 21 -13.86 -18.86 7.83
CA TRP A 21 -12.43 -18.91 7.42
C TRP A 21 -11.86 -17.60 6.86
N GLY A 22 -12.26 -16.45 7.41
CA GLY A 22 -11.76 -15.15 6.96
C GLY A 22 -10.29 -14.92 7.27
N LEU A 23 -9.48 -14.57 6.26
CA LEU A 23 -8.10 -14.08 6.41
C LEU A 23 -8.08 -12.56 6.24
N THR A 24 -7.61 -11.84 7.27
CA THR A 24 -7.37 -10.40 7.20
C THR A 24 -5.87 -10.15 7.14
N VAL A 25 -5.41 -9.49 6.07
CA VAL A 25 -4.01 -9.05 5.92
C VAL A 25 -3.93 -7.56 6.17
N THR A 26 -3.19 -7.17 7.21
CA THR A 26 -2.94 -5.77 7.52
C THR A 26 -1.81 -5.24 6.65
N LEU A 27 -2.11 -4.16 5.93
CA LEU A 27 -1.18 -3.42 5.08
C LEU A 27 -1.14 -1.97 5.57
N GLY A 28 0.05 -1.40 5.69
CA GLY A 28 0.27 -0.02 6.10
C GLY A 28 1.14 0.12 7.35
N VAL A 29 1.90 1.22 7.40
CA VAL A 29 2.84 1.50 8.49
C VAL A 29 2.28 2.64 9.36
N PRO A 30 1.87 2.36 10.61
CA PRO A 30 1.42 3.38 11.53
C PRO A 30 2.59 4.16 12.14
N LYS A 31 2.38 5.46 12.37
CA LYS A 31 3.43 6.40 12.79
C LYS A 31 3.85 6.28 14.27
N ALA A 32 2.97 5.79 15.14
CA ALA A 32 3.27 5.62 16.57
C ALA A 32 2.47 4.44 17.15
N LYS A 33 3.18 3.53 17.84
CA LYS A 33 2.69 2.36 18.62
C LYS A 33 1.20 2.03 18.40
N PRO A 34 0.84 1.44 17.24
CA PRO A 34 -0.53 1.01 16.99
C PRO A 34 -0.91 -0.11 17.96
N GLU A 35 -2.06 0.01 18.62
CA GLU A 35 -2.70 -1.14 19.26
C GLU A 35 -3.84 -1.62 18.38
N VAL A 36 -3.86 -2.91 18.09
CA VAL A 36 -4.95 -3.55 17.33
C VAL A 36 -5.85 -4.27 18.32
N SER A 37 -7.04 -3.72 18.56
CA SER A 37 -8.07 -4.36 19.39
C SER A 37 -9.10 -5.04 18.50
N ALA A 38 -9.34 -6.33 18.73
CA ALA A 38 -10.39 -7.09 18.06
C ALA A 38 -11.17 -7.92 19.09
N HIS A 39 -12.46 -8.16 18.83
CA HIS A 39 -13.27 -9.00 19.71
C HIS A 39 -12.74 -10.45 19.68
N TYR A 40 -12.46 -11.03 20.85
CA TYR A 40 -11.84 -12.35 20.98
C TYR A 40 -12.62 -13.46 20.25
N GLY A 41 -13.95 -13.36 20.22
CA GLY A 41 -14.81 -14.29 19.48
C GLY A 41 -14.50 -14.38 17.98
N LEU A 42 -13.89 -13.37 17.37
CA LEU A 42 -13.49 -13.40 15.95
C LEU A 42 -12.38 -14.41 15.71
N LEU A 43 -11.38 -14.48 16.61
CA LEU A 43 -10.29 -15.46 16.52
C LEU A 43 -10.78 -16.88 16.81
N LEU A 44 -11.64 -17.04 17.81
CA LEU A 44 -12.27 -18.34 18.11
C LEU A 44 -13.14 -18.86 16.96
N SER A 45 -13.78 -17.97 16.20
CA SER A 45 -14.61 -18.34 15.05
C SER A 45 -13.81 -18.82 13.82
N GLY A 46 -12.49 -19.03 13.94
CA GLY A 46 -11.64 -19.55 12.86
C GLY A 46 -11.00 -18.49 11.97
N ARG A 47 -11.09 -17.21 12.33
CA ARG A 47 -10.50 -16.11 11.54
C ARG A 47 -9.04 -15.91 11.85
N THR A 48 -8.27 -15.56 10.82
CA THR A 48 -6.82 -15.35 10.93
C THR A 48 -6.47 -13.89 10.64
N LEU A 49 -5.67 -13.28 11.51
CA LEU A 49 -5.07 -11.97 11.29
C LEU A 49 -3.59 -12.14 10.95
N LYS A 50 -3.17 -11.67 9.76
CA LYS A 50 -1.77 -11.65 9.34
C LYS A 50 -1.31 -10.22 9.04
N GLY A 51 -0.04 -9.95 9.28
CA GLY A 51 0.65 -8.76 8.75
C GLY A 51 1.38 -9.13 7.47
N SER A 52 1.54 -8.17 6.57
CA SER A 52 2.40 -8.34 5.39
C SER A 52 3.26 -7.09 5.17
N LEU A 53 4.56 -7.31 5.05
CA LEU A 53 5.53 -6.29 4.62
C LEU A 53 5.83 -6.53 3.14
N PHE A 54 5.74 -5.47 2.33
CA PHE A 54 5.95 -5.55 0.87
C PHE A 54 5.08 -6.59 0.15
N GLY A 55 3.89 -6.92 0.68
CA GLY A 55 3.03 -7.95 0.10
C GLY A 55 3.56 -9.38 0.26
N GLY A 56 4.59 -9.60 1.09
CA GLY A 56 5.23 -10.89 1.27
C GLY A 56 6.28 -11.20 0.20
N TRP A 57 6.66 -10.20 -0.60
CA TRP A 57 7.65 -10.37 -1.66
C TRP A 57 9.07 -10.24 -1.14
N ARG A 58 9.95 -11.06 -1.69
CA ARG A 58 11.39 -11.03 -1.51
C ARG A 58 11.99 -10.10 -2.57
N PRO A 59 12.51 -8.92 -2.21
CA PRO A 59 12.90 -7.90 -3.19
C PRO A 59 13.90 -8.38 -4.24
N LYS A 60 14.84 -9.27 -3.86
CA LYS A 60 15.89 -9.74 -4.78
C LYS A 60 15.38 -10.72 -5.84
N SER A 61 14.44 -11.60 -5.49
CA SER A 61 13.93 -12.63 -6.40
C SER A 61 12.67 -12.20 -7.14
N ASP A 62 11.80 -11.44 -6.46
CA ASP A 62 10.42 -11.24 -6.91
C ASP A 62 10.28 -9.94 -7.73
N ILE A 63 11.18 -8.96 -7.56
CA ILE A 63 11.19 -7.73 -8.37
C ILE A 63 11.48 -8.02 -9.84
N PRO A 64 12.51 -8.83 -10.22
CA PRO A 64 12.75 -9.17 -11.62
C PRO A 64 11.54 -9.84 -12.27
N LEU A 65 10.89 -10.77 -11.56
CA LEU A 65 9.65 -11.42 -12.01
C LEU A 65 8.52 -10.41 -12.24
N LEU A 66 8.41 -9.39 -11.39
CA LEU A 66 7.41 -8.35 -11.54
C LEU A 66 7.65 -7.50 -12.80
N VAL A 67 8.91 -7.16 -13.07
CA VAL A 67 9.30 -6.39 -14.26
C VAL A 67 8.98 -7.18 -15.53
N GLU A 68 9.24 -8.49 -15.53
CA GLU A 68 8.87 -9.38 -16.63
C GLU A 68 7.36 -9.42 -16.86
N LYS A 69 6.55 -9.56 -15.79
CA LYS A 69 5.08 -9.51 -15.89
C LYS A 69 4.56 -8.17 -16.40
N TYR A 70 5.21 -7.08 -16.01
CA TYR A 70 4.91 -5.75 -16.54
C TYR A 70 5.24 -5.66 -18.04
N ALA A 71 6.41 -6.16 -18.48
CA ALA A 71 6.78 -6.21 -19.89
C ALA A 71 5.81 -7.07 -20.72
N ASN A 72 5.31 -8.16 -20.13
CA ASN A 72 4.28 -9.02 -20.72
C ASN A 72 2.86 -8.42 -20.66
N LYS A 73 2.70 -7.19 -20.15
CA LYS A 73 1.41 -6.48 -19.99
C LYS A 73 0.39 -7.21 -19.12
N GLU A 74 0.82 -8.15 -18.28
CA GLU A 74 -0.04 -8.82 -17.30
C GLU A 74 -0.46 -7.86 -16.16
N ILE A 75 0.35 -6.83 -15.93
CA ILE A 75 0.15 -5.84 -14.86
C ILE A 75 0.12 -4.44 -15.46
N GLN A 76 -0.97 -3.72 -15.24
CA GLN A 76 -1.11 -2.34 -15.68
C GLN A 76 -0.55 -1.39 -14.61
N VAL A 77 0.71 -1.00 -14.76
CA VAL A 77 1.36 -0.03 -13.85
C VAL A 77 1.16 1.40 -14.35
N ASP A 78 1.05 1.61 -15.65
CA ASP A 78 0.98 2.93 -16.27
C ASP A 78 -0.24 3.74 -15.81
N GLY A 79 -1.38 3.08 -15.59
CA GLY A 79 -2.61 3.74 -15.09
C GLY A 79 -2.50 4.28 -13.66
N LEU A 80 -1.45 3.92 -12.91
CA LEU A 80 -1.21 4.42 -11.56
C LEU A 80 -0.35 5.69 -11.57
N VAL A 81 0.37 5.96 -12.67
CA VAL A 81 1.22 7.13 -12.82
C VAL A 81 0.36 8.31 -13.27
N THR A 82 0.18 9.27 -12.38
CA THR A 82 -0.70 10.43 -12.64
C THR A 82 0.07 11.67 -13.07
N HIS A 83 1.31 11.82 -12.61
CA HIS A 83 2.12 13.01 -12.83
C HIS A 83 3.56 12.60 -13.15
N ASP A 84 4.17 13.35 -14.05
CA ASP A 84 5.55 13.21 -14.47
C ASP A 84 6.19 14.60 -14.48
N MET A 85 7.26 14.78 -13.71
CA MET A 85 7.86 16.11 -13.49
C MET A 85 9.38 16.04 -13.39
N PRO A 86 10.09 17.12 -13.77
CA PRO A 86 11.53 17.24 -13.55
C PRO A 86 11.86 17.43 -12.06
N PHE A 87 13.08 17.08 -11.67
CA PHE A 87 13.56 17.27 -10.30
C PHE A 87 13.47 18.72 -9.78
N SER A 88 13.50 19.73 -10.67
CA SER A 88 13.33 21.14 -10.30
C SER A 88 12.01 21.40 -9.57
N ASP A 89 10.97 20.64 -9.87
CA ASP A 89 9.60 20.88 -9.42
C ASP A 89 9.21 19.97 -8.25
N ILE A 90 10.20 19.42 -7.52
CA ILE A 90 9.98 18.48 -6.42
C ILE A 90 9.06 19.02 -5.32
N ASN A 91 9.13 20.31 -5.01
CA ASN A 91 8.27 20.94 -4.01
C ASN A 91 6.80 20.91 -4.44
N LYS A 92 6.53 21.17 -5.73
CA LYS A 92 5.19 21.08 -6.32
C LYS A 92 4.67 19.65 -6.28
N ALA A 93 5.54 18.64 -6.48
CA ALA A 93 5.19 17.23 -6.34
C ALA A 93 4.72 16.88 -4.92
N LEU A 94 5.42 17.40 -3.91
CA LEU A 94 5.06 17.19 -2.51
C LEU A 94 3.73 17.87 -2.16
N GLU A 95 3.48 19.08 -2.66
CA GLU A 95 2.19 19.76 -2.47
C GLU A 95 1.02 18.98 -3.09
N LEU A 96 1.18 18.46 -4.31
CA LEU A 96 0.17 17.64 -4.98
C LEU A 96 -0.14 16.36 -4.20
N MET A 97 0.88 15.74 -3.60
CA MET A 97 0.73 14.58 -2.73
C MET A 97 -0.04 14.93 -1.45
N LEU A 98 0.29 16.05 -0.79
CA LEU A 98 -0.41 16.51 0.42
C LEU A 98 -1.87 16.85 0.16
N GLN A 99 -2.17 17.37 -1.03
CA GLN A 99 -3.53 17.69 -1.47
C GLN A 99 -4.32 16.46 -1.96
N ASN A 100 -3.74 15.25 -1.93
CA ASN A 100 -4.32 14.01 -2.46
C ASN A 100 -4.72 14.09 -3.95
N ARG A 101 -4.09 14.97 -4.73
CA ARG A 101 -4.34 15.12 -6.17
C ARG A 101 -3.41 14.26 -7.04
N CYS A 102 -2.49 13.54 -6.41
CA CYS A 102 -1.51 12.68 -7.07
C CYS A 102 -1.55 11.28 -6.45
N LEU A 103 -1.71 10.25 -7.30
CA LEU A 103 -1.58 8.84 -6.87
C LEU A 103 -0.11 8.44 -6.83
N ARG A 104 0.57 8.55 -7.97
CA ARG A 104 2.02 8.41 -8.11
C ARG A 104 2.56 9.52 -9.00
N CYS A 105 3.70 10.08 -8.56
CA CYS A 105 4.48 11.05 -9.32
C CYS A 105 5.83 10.42 -9.65
N VAL A 106 6.22 10.45 -10.92
CA VAL A 106 7.57 10.10 -11.37
C VAL A 106 8.39 11.37 -11.43
N ILE A 107 9.60 11.32 -10.86
CA ILE A 107 10.54 12.44 -10.88
C ILE A 107 11.75 12.06 -11.73
N HIS A 108 12.01 12.85 -12.77
CA HIS A 108 13.19 12.68 -13.61
C HIS A 108 14.41 13.32 -12.97
N MET A 109 15.38 12.49 -12.61
CA MET A 109 16.67 12.96 -12.12
C MET A 109 17.49 13.56 -13.27
N PRO A 110 18.15 14.71 -13.08
CA PRO A 110 19.07 15.23 -14.07
C PRO A 110 20.22 14.23 -14.25
N LYS A 111 20.64 14.03 -15.50
CA LYS A 111 21.86 13.24 -15.76
C LYS A 111 23.03 13.99 -15.13
N ARG A 112 23.83 13.28 -14.33
CA ARG A 112 25.13 13.79 -13.90
C ARG A 112 25.94 14.02 -15.18
N GLN A 113 26.38 15.25 -15.36
CA GLN A 113 27.21 15.65 -16.49
C GLN A 113 28.65 15.50 -15.99
N ASP A 114 29.27 14.40 -16.37
CA ASP A 114 30.67 14.07 -16.10
C ASP A 114 31.57 14.80 -17.11
#